data_AF-A0A0C9WH05-F1
#
_entry.id   AF-A0A0C9WH05-F1
#
_cell.length_a   1.000
_cell.length_b   1.000
_cell.length_c   1.000
_cell.angle_alpha   90.00
_cell.angle_beta   90.00
_cell.angle_gamma   90.00
#
_symmetry.space_group_name_H-M   'P 1'
#
loop_
_entity.id
_entity.type
_entity.pdbx_description
1 polymer ?
#
loop_
_entity_poly.entity_id
_entity_poly.type
_entity_poly.pdbx_seq_one_letter_code
_entity_poly.pdbx_strand_id
1 'polypeptide(L)'
;VKDVLSDTQWPFIGHTKTFEDIAFLYIATAIIAEHSFFLWKQKPSTSTAPFKLAIQKFNLFADLKNIKTAIEEASHLKMKDQKDALVKIALENCLCDIFPEFHKCHTCLYLPPL
;
A
#
# COMPACT_ATOMS: atom_id res chain seq x y z
N VAL A 1 -18.95 -16.04 -7.97
CA VAL A 1 -17.54 -15.71 -7.64
C VAL A 1 -17.57 -15.02 -6.28
N LYS A 2 -16.90 -15.55 -5.25
CA LYS A 2 -16.79 -14.84 -3.98
C LYS A 2 -15.90 -13.62 -4.18
N ASP A 3 -16.34 -12.48 -3.69
CA ASP A 3 -15.54 -11.26 -3.67
C ASP A 3 -14.29 -11.50 -2.81
N VAL A 4 -13.12 -11.08 -3.29
CA VAL A 4 -11.85 -11.20 -2.57
C VAL A 4 -11.92 -10.47 -1.22
N LEU A 5 -12.72 -9.41 -1.15
CA LEU A 5 -12.98 -8.64 0.06
C LEU A 5 -13.79 -9.45 1.09
N SER A 6 -14.63 -10.38 0.62
CA SER A 6 -15.45 -11.25 1.47
C SER A 6 -14.71 -12.50 1.97
N ASP A 7 -13.56 -12.82 1.37
CA ASP A 7 -12.85 -14.08 1.60
C ASP A 7 -11.56 -13.91 2.41
N THR A 8 -11.22 -12.67 2.78
CA THR A 8 -10.03 -12.36 3.55
C THR A 8 -10.37 -11.55 4.79
N GLN A 9 -9.92 -12.02 5.95
CA GLN A 9 -9.94 -11.18 7.14
C GLN A 9 -8.90 -10.08 6.94
N TRP A 10 -9.36 -8.84 6.92
CA TRP A 10 -8.51 -7.67 6.87
C TRP A 10 -8.16 -7.28 8.32
N PRO A 11 -6.99 -7.68 8.84
CA PRO A 11 -6.69 -7.53 10.26
C PRO A 11 -6.60 -6.05 10.71
N PHE A 12 -6.50 -5.12 9.76
CA PHE A 12 -6.41 -3.67 9.98
C PHE A 12 -7.70 -2.90 9.67
N ILE A 13 -8.81 -3.56 9.29
CA ILE A 13 -10.12 -2.90 9.14
C ILE A 13 -10.83 -2.73 10.51
N GLY A 14 -10.33 -3.36 11.57
CA GLY A 14 -10.89 -3.24 12.92
C GLY A 14 -10.63 -1.86 13.54
N HIS A 15 -11.70 -1.05 13.62
CA HIS A 15 -11.74 0.27 14.29
C HIS A 15 -10.86 1.36 13.68
N THR A 16 -11.14 1.77 12.45
CA THR A 16 -10.68 3.09 11.97
C THR A 16 -11.38 4.20 12.76
N LYS A 17 -10.73 4.71 13.82
CA LYS A 17 -11.28 5.76 14.69
C LYS A 17 -10.54 7.08 14.53
N THR A 18 -9.29 7.03 14.09
CA THR A 18 -8.44 8.21 13.93
C THR A 18 -8.04 8.44 12.47
N PHE A 19 -7.49 9.64 12.21
CA PHE A 19 -6.93 9.96 10.90
C PHE A 19 -5.81 8.99 10.52
N GLU A 20 -4.97 8.62 11.48
CA GLU A 20 -3.86 7.68 11.32
C GLU A 20 -4.35 6.29 10.93
N ASP A 21 -5.42 5.80 11.57
CA ASP A 21 -6.00 4.51 11.22
C ASP A 21 -6.53 4.50 9.78
N ILE A 22 -7.19 5.59 9.36
CA ILE A 22 -7.73 5.75 8.02
C ILE A 22 -6.59 5.83 6.99
N ALA A 23 -5.57 6.65 7.25
CA ALA A 23 -4.40 6.77 6.40
C ALA A 23 -3.66 5.43 6.26
N PHE A 24 -3.49 4.70 7.36
CA PHE A 24 -2.87 3.38 7.37
C PHE A 24 -3.69 2.39 6.56
N LEU A 25 -5.03 2.38 6.70
CA LEU A 25 -5.92 1.53 5.91
C LEU A 25 -5.76 1.79 4.40
N TYR A 26 -5.73 3.04 3.97
CA TYR A 26 -5.55 3.39 2.56
C TYR A 26 -4.20 2.94 2.03
N ILE A 27 -3.12 3.21 2.75
CA ILE A 27 -1.76 2.83 2.36
C ILE A 27 -1.62 1.31 2.31
N ALA A 28 -2.11 0.60 3.32
CA ALA A 28 -2.13 -0.87 3.36
C ALA A 28 -2.89 -1.46 2.17
N THR A 29 -4.06 -0.89 1.85
CA THR A 29 -4.88 -1.34 0.72
C THR A 29 -4.16 -1.15 -0.62
N ALA A 30 -3.50 -0.02 -0.83
CA ALA A 30 -2.73 0.26 -2.04
C ALA A 30 -1.57 -0.73 -2.22
N ILE A 31 -0.78 -0.95 -1.17
CA ILE A 31 0.34 -1.90 -1.16
C ILE A 31 -0.16 -3.32 -1.49
N ILE A 32 -1.23 -3.79 -0.83
CA ILE A 32 -1.78 -5.13 -1.06
C ILE A 32 -2.34 -5.28 -2.47
N ALA A 33 -3.07 -4.28 -2.98
CA ALA A 33 -3.64 -4.31 -4.32
C ALA A 33 -2.54 -4.42 -5.38
N GLU A 34 -1.48 -3.62 -5.24
CA GLU A 34 -0.35 -3.60 -6.16
C GLU A 34 0.43 -4.93 -6.11
N HIS A 35 0.80 -5.43 -4.92
CA HIS A 35 1.47 -6.73 -4.80
C HIS A 35 0.62 -7.89 -5.31
N SER A 36 -0.69 -7.85 -5.06
CA SER A 36 -1.63 -8.84 -5.60
C SER A 36 -1.66 -8.81 -7.12
N PHE A 37 -1.69 -7.62 -7.72
CA PHE A 37 -1.65 -7.45 -9.18
C PHE A 37 -0.32 -7.94 -9.77
N PHE A 38 0.80 -7.63 -9.13
CA PHE A 38 2.12 -8.11 -9.54
C PHE A 38 2.19 -9.64 -9.53
N LEU A 39 1.73 -10.29 -8.45
CA LEU A 39 1.66 -11.75 -8.36
C LEU A 39 0.70 -12.35 -9.39
N TRP A 40 -0.45 -11.71 -9.62
CA TRP A 40 -1.39 -12.13 -10.65
C TRP A 40 -0.78 -12.03 -12.06
N LYS A 41 -0.02 -10.98 -12.37
CA LYS A 41 0.61 -10.80 -13.69
C LYS A 41 1.62 -11.91 -14.01
N GLN A 42 2.32 -12.44 -13.00
CA GLN A 42 3.24 -13.57 -13.18
C GLN A 42 2.50 -14.87 -13.49
N LYS A 43 1.32 -15.09 -12.91
CA LYS A 43 0.48 -16.26 -13.16
C LYS A 43 -1.01 -15.89 -13.10
N PRO A 44 -1.58 -15.41 -14.23
CA PRO A 44 -2.96 -14.96 -14.25
C PRO A 44 -3.91 -16.10 -13.90
N SER A 45 -4.80 -15.84 -12.96
CA SER A 45 -5.83 -16.80 -12.57
C SER A 45 -7.05 -16.09 -11.98
N THR A 46 -8.17 -16.79 -11.94
CA THR A 46 -9.40 -16.36 -11.25
C THR A 46 -9.38 -16.67 -9.76
N SER A 47 -8.28 -17.24 -9.26
CA SER A 47 -8.09 -17.57 -7.86
C SER A 47 -7.80 -16.32 -7.03
N THR A 48 -8.28 -16.29 -5.78
CA THR A 48 -7.95 -15.26 -4.80
C THR A 48 -6.57 -15.46 -4.16
N ALA A 49 -5.82 -16.48 -4.57
CA ALA A 49 -4.53 -16.83 -3.99
C ALA A 49 -3.47 -15.70 -4.05
N PRO A 50 -3.31 -14.95 -5.17
CA PRO A 50 -2.39 -13.82 -5.23
C PRO A 50 -2.69 -12.76 -4.16
N PHE A 51 -3.97 -12.49 -3.94
CA PHE A 51 -4.44 -11.52 -2.96
C PHE A 51 -4.19 -11.97 -1.52
N LYS A 52 -4.52 -13.23 -1.20
CA LYS A 52 -4.24 -13.81 0.13
C LYS A 52 -2.74 -13.79 0.45
N LEU A 53 -1.91 -14.10 -0.54
CA LEU A 53 -0.46 -14.05 -0.40
C LEU A 53 0.06 -12.62 -0.20
N ALA A 54 -0.50 -11.64 -0.91
CA ALA A 54 -0.16 -10.22 -0.72
C ALA A 54 -0.46 -9.75 0.71
N ILE A 55 -1.59 -10.13 1.29
CA ILE A 55 -1.94 -9.82 2.70
C ILE A 55 -0.98 -10.50 3.68
N GLN A 56 -0.67 -11.77 3.46
CA GLN A 56 0.30 -12.49 4.31
C GLN A 56 1.67 -11.83 4.28
N LYS A 57 2.14 -11.45 3.08
CA LYS A 57 3.40 -10.72 2.93
C LYS A 57 3.33 -9.37 3.62
N PHE A 58 2.27 -8.58 3.40
CA PHE A 58 2.04 -7.30 4.06
C PHE A 58 2.20 -7.40 5.57
N ASN A 59 1.58 -8.40 6.22
CA ASN A 59 1.69 -8.61 7.66
C ASN A 59 3.10 -9.00 8.15
N LEU A 60 3.95 -9.51 7.27
CA LEU A 60 5.34 -9.88 7.56
C LEU A 60 6.33 -8.75 7.25
N PHE A 61 5.90 -7.65 6.64
CA PHE A 61 6.78 -6.51 6.38
C PHE A 61 7.27 -5.89 7.70
N ALA A 62 8.60 -5.86 7.86
CA ALA A 62 9.24 -5.15 8.98
C ALA A 62 8.87 -3.65 8.97
N ASP A 63 8.57 -3.11 7.79
CA ASP A 63 8.26 -1.69 7.59
C ASP A 63 6.84 -1.28 8.00
N LEU A 64 5.97 -2.20 8.45
CA LEU A 64 4.65 -1.84 8.98
C LEU A 64 4.74 -0.84 10.13
N LYS A 65 5.75 -0.99 11.00
CA LYS A 65 6.00 -0.05 12.10
C LYS A 65 6.44 1.31 11.56
N ASN A 66 7.31 1.31 10.54
CA ASN A 66 7.83 2.53 9.92
C ASN A 66 6.70 3.33 9.24
N ILE A 67 5.80 2.65 8.52
CA ILE A 67 4.62 3.27 7.91
C ILE A 67 3.74 3.93 8.98
N LYS A 68 3.44 3.22 10.07
CA LYS A 68 2.61 3.76 11.17
C LYS A 68 3.25 5.00 11.80
N THR A 69 4.55 4.94 12.09
CA THR A 69 5.29 6.07 12.65
C THR A 69 5.32 7.27 11.69
N ALA A 70 5.55 7.05 10.40
CA ALA A 70 5.53 8.13 9.42
C ALA A 70 4.13 8.79 9.28
N ILE A 71 3.06 7.99 9.39
CA ILE A 71 1.68 8.50 9.39
C ILE A 71 1.41 9.34 10.65
N GLU A 72 1.85 8.88 11.82
CA GLU A 72 1.74 9.61 13.08
C GLU A 72 2.49 10.94 13.02
N GLU A 73 3.73 10.94 12.51
CA GLU A 73 4.49 12.18 12.29
C GLU A 73 3.76 13.14 11.32
N ALA A 74 3.18 12.62 10.24
CA ALA A 74 2.40 13.40 9.30
C ALA A 74 1.08 13.93 9.89
N SER A 75 0.53 13.29 10.91
CA SER A 75 -0.72 13.70 11.53
C SER A 75 -0.61 15.04 12.28
N HIS A 76 0.60 15.38 12.73
CA HIS A 76 0.92 16.64 13.39
C HIS A 76 1.14 17.83 12.44
N LEU A 77 1.19 17.59 11.12
CA LEU A 77 1.42 18.63 10.11
C LEU A 77 0.16 19.43 9.81
N LYS A 78 0.33 20.58 9.15
CA LYS A 78 -0.81 21.32 8.58
C LYS A 78 -1.42 20.53 7.42
N MET A 79 -2.72 20.70 7.20
CA MET A 79 -3.51 19.90 6.24
C MET A 79 -2.91 19.77 4.82
N LYS A 80 -2.24 20.81 4.29
CA LYS A 80 -1.58 20.73 2.99
C LYS A 80 -0.37 19.81 3.04
N ASP A 81 0.53 20.06 3.98
CA ASP A 81 1.77 19.30 4.15
C ASP A 81 1.50 17.86 4.58
N GLN A 82 0.43 17.63 5.33
CA GLN A 82 -0.07 16.30 5.71
C GLN A 82 -0.48 15.48 4.48
N LYS A 83 -1.20 16.06 3.52
CA LYS A 83 -1.58 15.36 2.28
C LYS A 83 -0.35 14.95 1.48
N ASP A 84 0.58 15.89 1.31
CA ASP A 84 1.83 15.63 0.57
C ASP A 84 2.67 14.56 1.26
N ALA A 85 2.74 14.57 2.60
CA ALA A 85 3.42 13.54 3.38
C ALA A 85 2.77 12.15 3.23
N LEU A 86 1.44 12.05 3.29
CA LEU A 86 0.75 10.76 3.07
C LEU A 86 0.99 10.20 1.66
N VAL A 87 0.97 11.06 0.64
CA VAL A 87 1.28 10.65 -0.74
C VAL A 87 2.72 10.14 -0.83
N LYS A 88 3.67 10.84 -0.20
CA LYS A 88 5.07 10.41 -0.15
C LYS A 88 5.23 9.05 0.52
N ILE A 89 4.61 8.84 1.68
CA ILE A 89 4.64 7.56 2.40
C ILE A 89 4.07 6.43 1.52
N ALA A 90 2.93 6.67 0.87
CA ALA A 90 2.32 5.68 -0.02
C ALA A 90 3.26 5.32 -1.18
N LEU A 91 3.86 6.32 -1.84
CA LEU A 91 4.76 6.11 -2.97
C LEU A 91 6.03 5.37 -2.55
N GLU A 92 6.67 5.76 -1.45
CA GLU A 92 7.88 5.11 -0.95
C GLU A 92 7.63 3.63 -0.62
N ASN A 93 6.47 3.30 -0.06
CA ASN A 93 6.15 1.92 0.34
C ASN A 93 5.52 1.08 -0.79
N CYS A 94 4.87 1.69 -1.79
CA CYS A 94 4.36 0.96 -2.95
C CYS A 94 5.44 0.73 -4.02
N LEU A 95 6.39 1.66 -4.17
CA LEU A 95 7.35 1.63 -5.30
C LEU A 95 8.69 0.96 -4.96
N CYS A 96 9.12 0.94 -3.70
CA CYS A 96 10.46 0.41 -3.36
C CYS A 96 10.55 -1.13 -3.45
N ASP A 97 9.45 -1.87 -3.26
CA ASP A 97 9.49 -3.34 -3.19
C ASP A 97 9.27 -4.08 -4.52
N ILE A 98 8.81 -3.39 -5.57
CA ILE A 98 8.44 -4.03 -6.84
C ILE A 98 9.63 -4.11 -7.79
N PHE A 99 10.62 -3.25 -7.60
CA PHE A 99 11.66 -3.04 -8.59
C PHE A 99 12.98 -2.64 -7.93
N PRO A 100 13.87 -3.61 -7.63
CA PRO A 100 15.27 -3.31 -7.37
C PRO A 100 15.91 -2.47 -8.49
N GLU A 101 15.35 -2.54 -9.70
CA GLU A 101 15.76 -1.77 -10.88
C GLU A 101 15.18 -0.33 -10.94
N PHE A 102 14.15 0.01 -10.16
CA PHE A 102 13.54 1.36 -10.15
C PHE A 102 14.10 2.28 -9.06
N HIS A 103 15.20 1.92 -8.39
CA HIS A 103 16.00 2.89 -7.63
C HIS A 103 16.48 4.09 -8.49
N LYS A 104 16.27 4.05 -9.82
CA LYS A 104 16.47 5.14 -10.78
C LYS A 104 15.20 5.86 -11.27
N CYS A 105 14.00 5.52 -10.79
CA CYS A 105 12.77 6.09 -11.33
C CYS A 105 12.28 7.30 -10.53
N HIS A 106 12.95 8.43 -10.72
CA HIS A 106 12.33 9.75 -10.55
C HIS A 106 11.34 10.10 -11.68
N THR A 107 11.10 9.18 -12.62
CA THR A 107 10.44 9.46 -13.90
C THR A 107 8.96 9.05 -13.98
N CYS A 108 8.44 8.21 -13.09
CA CYS A 108 7.01 7.80 -13.17
C CYS A 108 6.01 8.87 -12.71
N LEU A 109 6.46 9.99 -12.13
CA LEU A 109 5.61 11.16 -11.86
C LEU A 109 5.71 12.23 -12.97
N TYR A 110 6.58 12.06 -13.97
CA TYR A 110 6.76 12.99 -15.08
C TYR A 110 7.01 12.25 -16.39
N LEU A 111 5.93 11.84 -17.06
CA LEU A 111 5.94 11.72 -18.52
C LEU A 111 4.71 12.47 -19.06
N PRO A 112 4.90 13.54 -19.88
CA PRO A 112 3.80 14.15 -20.61
C PRO A 112 3.27 13.17 -21.68
N PRO A 113 2.03 13.34 -22.15
CA PRO A 113 1.42 12.42 -23.09
C PRO A 113 2.19 12.44 -24.42
N LEU A 114 2.43 11.25 -24.99
CA LEU A 114 2.71 11.05 -26.41
C LEU A 114 1.39 10.93 -27.17
#